data_AF-E9GEW3-F1
#
_entry.id   AF-E9GEW3-F1
#
_cell.length_a   1.000
_cell.length_b   1.000
_cell.length_c   1.000
_cell.angle_alpha   90.00
_cell.angle_beta   90.00
_cell.angle_gamma   90.00
#
_symmetry.space_group_name_H-M   'P 1'
#
loop_
_entity.id
_entity.type
_entity.pdbx_description
1 polymer ?
#
loop_
_entity_poly.entity_id
_entity_poly.type
_entity_poly.pdbx_seq_one_letter_code
_entity_poly.pdbx_strand_id
1 'polypeptide(L)'
;LLVLLVAMLGSSAVQAFCPSQCQCNDHALEADCAGSRLDVVPILLNPALRSLRLAHNRIATIRQSLDFYADLELLDLSHNALTGLGQRQLGSQKVLRALNLSHNAIGHLDSHGFQGLGQLQVLDLRHNELAALDDGSLADLQQLVELDLSENRIERLSDQCFASLGRLRSLNLRAN
;
A
#
# COMPACT_ATOMS: atom_id res chain seq x y z
N LEU A 1 -17.15 22.36 -52.53
CA LEU A 1 -17.15 21.10 -51.74
C LEU A 1 -16.45 21.39 -50.42
N LEU A 2 -17.20 21.38 -49.32
CA LEU A 2 -16.68 21.51 -47.95
C LEU A 2 -15.79 20.30 -47.63
N VAL A 3 -14.59 20.53 -47.09
CA VAL A 3 -13.81 19.49 -46.40
C VAL A 3 -14.01 19.71 -44.90
N LEU A 4 -14.67 18.75 -44.27
CA LEU A 4 -14.89 18.67 -42.82
C LEU A 4 -13.54 18.52 -42.09
N LEU A 5 -13.21 19.50 -41.25
CA LEU A 5 -12.21 19.36 -40.19
C LEU A 5 -12.84 18.57 -39.04
N VAL A 6 -12.55 17.28 -38.98
CA VAL A 6 -12.83 16.47 -37.79
C VAL A 6 -11.72 16.73 -36.78
N ALA A 7 -12.12 17.18 -35.59
CA ALA A 7 -11.26 17.49 -34.47
C ALA A 7 -10.51 16.25 -33.98
N MET A 8 -9.18 16.30 -33.96
CA MET A 8 -8.35 15.37 -33.19
C MET A 8 -8.05 15.99 -31.83
N LEU A 9 -9.02 15.91 -30.91
CA LEU A 9 -8.73 15.97 -29.48
C LEU A 9 -8.30 14.57 -29.04
N GLY A 10 -7.10 14.18 -29.47
CA GLY A 10 -6.44 12.98 -28.96
C GLY A 10 -5.85 13.32 -27.60
N SER A 11 -6.60 13.08 -26.53
CA SER A 11 -6.02 12.96 -25.20
C SER A 11 -4.94 11.89 -25.27
N SER A 12 -3.71 12.25 -24.89
CA SER A 12 -2.58 11.36 -24.71
C SER A 12 -2.83 10.43 -23.51
N ALA A 13 -3.88 9.62 -23.57
CA ALA A 13 -4.13 8.58 -22.60
C ALA A 13 -3.08 7.49 -22.87
N VAL A 14 -2.08 7.41 -22.00
CA VAL A 14 -1.22 6.22 -21.90
C VAL A 14 -2.17 5.04 -21.79
N GLN A 15 -2.16 4.16 -22.78
CA GLN A 15 -3.10 3.06 -22.84
C GLN A 15 -2.77 2.11 -21.69
N ALA A 16 -3.65 2.09 -20.68
CA ALA A 16 -3.52 1.20 -19.55
C ALA A 16 -3.46 -0.25 -20.05
N PHE A 17 -2.49 -1.01 -19.57
CA PHE A 17 -2.27 -2.40 -19.93
C PHE A 17 -2.56 -3.28 -18.71
N CYS A 18 -3.56 -4.15 -18.85
CA CYS A 18 -3.83 -5.19 -17.86
C CYS A 18 -2.94 -6.42 -18.16
N PRO A 19 -2.03 -6.83 -17.26
CA PRO A 19 -1.23 -8.03 -17.45
C PRO A 19 -2.11 -9.28 -17.59
N SER A 20 -1.66 -10.27 -18.35
CA SER A 20 -2.44 -11.47 -18.69
C SER A 20 -2.84 -12.35 -17.49
N GLN A 21 -2.12 -12.25 -16.38
CA GLN A 21 -2.43 -12.97 -15.12
C GLN A 21 -3.26 -12.11 -14.15
N CYS A 22 -3.55 -10.86 -14.51
CA CYS A 22 -4.37 -9.96 -13.71
C CYS A 22 -5.81 -9.87 -14.24
N GLN A 23 -6.73 -9.49 -13.36
CA GLN A 23 -8.10 -9.13 -13.67
C GLN A 23 -8.27 -7.64 -13.40
N CYS A 24 -8.50 -6.84 -14.44
CA CYS A 24 -8.68 -5.40 -14.32
C CYS A 24 -10.12 -5.00 -14.67
N ASN A 25 -10.71 -4.15 -13.84
CA ASN A 25 -12.02 -3.59 -14.03
C ASN A 25 -11.95 -2.05 -13.96
N ASP A 26 -11.85 -1.42 -15.12
CA ASP A 26 -11.74 0.04 -15.23
C ASP A 26 -13.02 0.79 -14.83
N HIS A 27 -14.18 0.13 -14.85
CA HIS A 27 -15.43 0.74 -14.37
C HIS A 27 -15.49 0.78 -12.84
N ALA A 28 -15.03 -0.27 -12.19
CA ALA A 28 -14.95 -0.34 -10.72
C ALA A 28 -13.66 0.29 -10.17
N LEU A 29 -12.69 0.62 -11.04
CA LEU A 29 -11.36 1.11 -10.68
C LEU A 29 -10.62 0.10 -9.79
N GLU A 30 -10.68 -1.18 -10.16
CA GLU A 30 -10.01 -2.28 -9.45
C GLU A 30 -9.06 -3.07 -10.34
N ALA A 31 -7.93 -3.51 -9.78
CA ALA A 31 -7.05 -4.49 -10.39
C ALA A 31 -6.68 -5.56 -9.38
N ASP A 32 -6.89 -6.82 -9.75
CA ASP A 32 -6.47 -7.99 -8.99
C ASP A 32 -5.39 -8.75 -9.75
N CYS A 33 -4.19 -8.73 -9.21
CA CYS A 33 -3.00 -9.38 -9.73
C CYS A 33 -2.46 -10.42 -8.72
N ALA A 34 -3.31 -10.96 -7.84
CA ALA A 34 -2.89 -11.93 -6.85
C ALA A 34 -2.33 -13.20 -7.51
N GLY A 35 -1.24 -13.75 -6.97
CA GLY A 35 -0.65 -14.99 -7.49
C GLY A 35 -0.01 -14.88 -8.88
N SER A 36 0.17 -13.68 -9.41
CA SER A 36 0.66 -13.41 -10.77
C SER A 36 2.18 -13.58 -10.94
N ARG A 37 2.89 -13.98 -9.88
CA ARG A 37 4.36 -14.16 -9.83
C ARG A 37 5.13 -12.88 -10.17
N LEU A 38 4.58 -11.73 -9.78
CA LEU A 38 5.18 -10.42 -10.03
C LEU A 38 6.37 -10.18 -9.09
N ASP A 39 7.50 -9.75 -9.64
CA ASP A 39 8.67 -9.33 -8.84
C ASP A 39 8.63 -7.82 -8.52
N VAL A 40 7.81 -7.05 -9.24
CA VAL A 40 7.61 -5.61 -9.10
C VAL A 40 6.15 -5.24 -9.29
N VAL A 41 5.74 -4.10 -8.72
CA VAL A 41 4.41 -3.52 -8.97
C VAL A 41 4.34 -3.05 -10.44
N PRO A 42 3.35 -3.51 -11.23
CA PRO A 42 3.16 -3.05 -12.61
C PRO A 42 2.85 -1.55 -12.63
N ILE A 43 3.45 -0.78 -13.55
CA ILE A 43 3.28 0.69 -13.64
C ILE A 43 2.32 1.15 -14.76
N LEU A 44 1.83 0.22 -15.57
CA LEU A 44 0.97 0.51 -16.73
C LEU A 44 -0.50 0.17 -16.49
N LEU A 45 -0.90 -0.19 -15.26
CA LEU A 45 -2.32 -0.30 -14.92
C LEU A 45 -3.02 1.06 -15.01
N ASN A 46 -4.35 1.06 -14.95
CA ASN A 46 -5.14 2.29 -14.91
C ASN A 46 -4.67 3.19 -13.73
N PRO A 47 -4.22 4.43 -13.98
CA PRO A 47 -3.71 5.29 -12.92
C PRO A 47 -4.79 5.76 -11.93
N ALA A 48 -6.08 5.67 -12.31
CA ALA A 48 -7.22 6.04 -11.46
C ALA A 48 -7.72 4.90 -10.57
N LEU A 49 -6.96 3.80 -10.45
CA LEU A 49 -7.32 2.68 -9.59
C LEU A 49 -7.57 3.13 -8.14
N ARG A 50 -8.65 2.63 -7.55
CA ARG A 50 -8.98 2.79 -6.12
C ARG A 50 -8.62 1.54 -5.32
N SER A 51 -8.56 0.37 -5.97
CA SER A 51 -8.22 -0.91 -5.34
C SER A 51 -7.18 -1.65 -6.16
N LEU A 52 -6.06 -2.00 -5.51
CA LEU A 52 -4.99 -2.80 -6.12
C LEU A 52 -4.64 -3.98 -5.21
N ARG A 53 -4.89 -5.19 -5.70
CA ARG A 53 -4.53 -6.43 -5.01
C ARG A 53 -3.33 -7.07 -5.69
N LEU A 54 -2.26 -7.22 -4.92
CA LEU A 54 -0.96 -7.77 -5.34
C LEU A 54 -0.52 -8.90 -4.40
N ALA A 55 -1.47 -9.54 -3.72
CA ALA A 55 -1.19 -10.61 -2.77
C ALA A 55 -0.49 -11.82 -3.43
N HIS A 56 0.28 -12.58 -2.67
CA HIS A 56 0.93 -13.82 -3.14
C HIS A 56 1.82 -13.63 -4.37
N ASN A 57 2.64 -12.58 -4.35
CA ASN A 57 3.63 -12.29 -5.39
C ASN A 57 5.05 -12.39 -4.81
N ARG A 58 6.05 -11.85 -5.51
CA ARG A 58 7.48 -11.86 -5.12
C ARG A 58 8.03 -10.44 -5.01
N ILE A 59 7.16 -9.48 -4.73
CA ILE A 59 7.51 -8.07 -4.71
C ILE A 59 8.38 -7.81 -3.49
N ALA A 60 9.63 -7.43 -3.74
CA ALA A 60 10.60 -7.08 -2.69
C ALA A 60 10.73 -5.57 -2.47
N THR A 61 10.24 -4.76 -3.41
CA THR A 61 10.29 -3.29 -3.34
C THR A 61 9.10 -2.66 -4.05
N ILE A 62 8.61 -1.55 -3.49
CA ILE A 62 7.52 -0.74 -4.04
C ILE A 62 7.97 0.67 -4.47
N ARG A 63 9.27 0.97 -4.39
CA ARG A 63 9.83 2.29 -4.71
C ARG A 63 9.37 2.79 -6.08
N GLN A 64 8.80 4.00 -6.12
CA GLN A 64 8.37 4.74 -7.32
C GLN A 64 7.24 4.10 -8.14
N SER A 65 7.07 2.78 -8.10
CA SER A 65 5.99 2.12 -8.84
C SER A 65 4.61 2.52 -8.36
N LEU A 66 4.45 2.80 -7.06
CA LEU A 66 3.16 3.24 -6.52
C LEU A 66 2.84 4.72 -6.77
N ASP A 67 3.81 5.54 -7.21
CA ASP A 67 3.54 6.96 -7.49
C ASP A 67 2.56 7.16 -8.66
N PHE A 68 2.40 6.14 -9.51
CA PHE A 68 1.41 6.12 -10.59
C PHE A 68 -0.03 5.89 -10.10
N TYR A 69 -0.22 5.49 -8.84
CA TYR A 69 -1.49 5.08 -8.26
C TYR A 69 -1.82 5.91 -7.01
N ALA A 70 -1.92 7.23 -7.19
CA ALA A 70 -2.14 8.17 -6.09
C ALA A 70 -3.54 8.07 -5.47
N ASP A 71 -4.52 7.60 -6.23
CA ASP A 71 -5.95 7.53 -5.83
C ASP A 71 -6.33 6.20 -5.15
N LEU A 72 -5.36 5.35 -4.82
CA LEU A 72 -5.61 4.08 -4.13
C LEU A 72 -6.23 4.33 -2.74
N GLU A 73 -7.34 3.65 -2.49
CA GLU A 73 -8.01 3.56 -1.19
C GLU A 73 -7.73 2.21 -0.51
N LEU A 74 -7.49 1.16 -1.29
CA LEU A 74 -7.10 -0.17 -0.83
C LEU A 74 -5.85 -0.65 -1.57
N LEU A 75 -4.85 -1.07 -0.82
CA LEU A 75 -3.65 -1.71 -1.32
C LEU A 75 -3.38 -2.99 -0.54
N ASP A 76 -3.38 -4.13 -1.24
CA ASP A 76 -3.02 -5.43 -0.68
C ASP A 76 -1.68 -5.90 -1.25
N LEU A 77 -0.67 -5.92 -0.40
CA LEU A 77 0.69 -6.42 -0.67
C LEU A 77 1.02 -7.63 0.22
N SER A 78 0.01 -8.31 0.76
CA SER A 78 0.22 -9.48 1.61
C SER A 78 0.94 -10.62 0.89
N HIS A 79 1.63 -11.48 1.63
CA HIS A 79 2.33 -12.63 1.06
C HIS A 79 3.29 -12.23 -0.08
N ASN A 80 4.19 -11.28 0.19
CA ASN A 80 5.24 -10.83 -0.71
C ASN A 80 6.62 -10.98 -0.03
N ALA A 81 7.65 -10.33 -0.56
CA ALA A 81 9.03 -10.41 -0.08
C ALA A 81 9.53 -9.06 0.46
N LEU A 82 8.63 -8.20 0.95
CA LEU A 82 8.99 -6.88 1.47
C LEU A 82 9.78 -7.03 2.78
N THR A 83 10.95 -6.39 2.86
CA THR A 83 11.80 -6.43 4.07
C THR A 83 11.72 -5.15 4.91
N GLY A 84 11.01 -4.14 4.41
CA GLY A 84 10.90 -2.82 5.04
C GLY A 84 10.10 -1.85 4.20
N LEU A 85 9.64 -0.77 4.83
CA LEU A 85 9.10 0.40 4.15
C LEU A 85 10.11 1.54 4.26
N GLY A 86 10.80 1.79 3.15
CA GLY A 86 11.74 2.91 3.08
C GLY A 86 11.04 4.26 3.09
N GLN A 87 11.80 5.32 3.40
CA GLN A 87 11.32 6.70 3.44
C GLN A 87 10.47 7.07 2.21
N ARG A 88 9.23 7.52 2.46
CA ARG A 88 8.27 8.04 1.46
C ARG A 88 7.91 7.07 0.32
N GLN A 89 8.09 5.77 0.50
CA GLN A 89 7.68 4.77 -0.51
C GLN A 89 6.16 4.77 -0.79
N LEU A 90 5.36 5.23 0.18
CA LEU A 90 3.90 5.37 0.08
C LEU A 90 3.45 6.84 0.09
N GLY A 91 4.36 7.79 -0.17
CA GLY A 91 4.09 9.22 0.01
C GLY A 91 3.03 9.81 -0.93
N SER A 92 2.75 9.13 -2.04
CA SER A 92 1.73 9.51 -3.01
C SER A 92 0.33 9.00 -2.64
N GLN A 93 0.22 7.99 -1.77
CA GLN A 93 -1.02 7.29 -1.39
C GLN A 93 -1.81 8.05 -0.30
N LYS A 94 -2.04 9.36 -0.50
CA LYS A 94 -2.61 10.26 0.53
C LYS A 94 -4.05 9.95 0.92
N VAL A 95 -4.78 9.23 0.06
CA VAL A 95 -6.19 8.86 0.27
C VAL A 95 -6.36 7.39 0.69
N LEU A 96 -5.26 6.66 0.88
CA LEU A 96 -5.29 5.25 1.24
C LEU A 96 -5.96 5.04 2.59
N ARG A 97 -6.87 4.07 2.65
CA ARG A 97 -7.68 3.74 3.84
C ARG A 97 -7.34 2.37 4.42
N ALA A 98 -7.03 1.41 3.55
CA ALA A 98 -6.68 0.05 3.95
C ALA A 98 -5.35 -0.36 3.30
N LEU A 99 -4.41 -0.79 4.13
CA LEU A 99 -3.10 -1.29 3.71
C LEU A 99 -2.85 -2.64 4.37
N ASN A 100 -2.71 -3.67 3.53
CA ASN A 100 -2.34 -5.01 3.99
C ASN A 100 -0.89 -5.31 3.59
N LEU A 101 -0.03 -5.48 4.59
CA LEU A 101 1.39 -5.84 4.47
C LEU A 101 1.69 -7.15 5.20
N SER A 102 0.65 -7.92 5.55
CA SER A 102 0.78 -9.17 6.28
C SER A 102 1.62 -10.20 5.52
N HIS A 103 2.22 -11.14 6.26
CA HIS A 103 3.01 -12.23 5.67
C HIS A 103 4.11 -11.72 4.72
N ASN A 104 4.87 -10.74 5.18
CA ASN A 104 6.10 -10.27 4.55
C ASN A 104 7.29 -10.54 5.50
N ALA A 105 8.46 -9.95 5.22
CA ALA A 105 9.66 -10.06 6.05
C ALA A 105 10.07 -8.68 6.63
N ILE A 106 9.09 -7.83 6.95
CA ILE A 106 9.34 -6.47 7.43
C ILE A 106 9.93 -6.54 8.84
N GLY A 107 11.21 -6.22 8.98
CA GLY A 107 11.92 -6.25 10.26
C GLY A 107 11.93 -4.93 11.04
N HIS A 108 11.68 -3.82 10.35
CA HIS A 108 11.68 -2.48 10.95
C HIS A 108 10.70 -1.55 10.21
N LEU A 109 10.16 -0.59 10.96
CA LEU A 109 9.35 0.52 10.44
C LEU A 109 10.17 1.81 10.55
N ASP A 110 10.55 2.38 9.41
CA ASP A 110 11.18 3.70 9.38
C ASP A 110 10.18 4.77 9.84
N SER A 111 10.64 5.79 10.57
CA SER A 111 9.78 6.90 11.05
C SER A 111 9.09 7.68 9.92
N HIS A 112 9.53 7.51 8.68
CA HIS A 112 8.95 8.10 7.48
C HIS A 112 8.40 7.04 6.49
N GLY A 113 8.30 5.78 6.91
CA GLY A 113 7.78 4.69 6.07
C GLY A 113 6.31 4.89 5.69
N PHE A 114 5.52 5.46 6.61
CA PHE A 114 4.09 5.77 6.41
C PHE A 114 3.82 7.26 6.17
N GLN A 115 4.86 8.03 5.84
CA GLN A 115 4.73 9.47 5.65
C GLN A 115 3.67 9.78 4.59
N GLY A 116 2.66 10.57 4.97
CA GLY A 116 1.56 10.99 4.09
C GLY A 116 0.30 10.13 4.20
N LEU A 117 0.32 9.01 4.93
CA LEU A 117 -0.84 8.11 5.10
C LEU A 117 -1.81 8.58 6.19
N GLY A 118 -2.10 9.88 6.24
CA GLY A 118 -2.95 10.48 7.27
C GLY A 118 -4.42 10.06 7.21
N GLN A 119 -4.87 9.41 6.15
CA GLN A 119 -6.23 8.89 5.99
C GLN A 119 -6.35 7.38 6.25
N LEU A 120 -5.24 6.70 6.57
CA LEU A 120 -5.23 5.26 6.77
C LEU A 120 -6.05 4.88 8.01
N GLN A 121 -6.94 3.90 7.86
CA GLN A 121 -7.86 3.44 8.89
C GLN A 121 -7.54 2.02 9.34
N VAL A 122 -7.07 1.17 8.41
CA VAL A 122 -6.72 -0.22 8.68
C VAL A 122 -5.30 -0.48 8.20
N LEU A 123 -4.45 -0.94 9.11
CA LEU A 123 -3.10 -1.39 8.83
C LEU A 123 -2.90 -2.80 9.36
N ASP A 124 -2.61 -3.72 8.44
CA ASP A 124 -2.29 -5.10 8.78
C ASP A 124 -0.81 -5.38 8.54
N LEU A 125 -0.08 -5.61 9.61
CA LEU A 125 1.34 -5.99 9.65
C LEU A 125 1.52 -7.38 10.26
N ARG A 126 0.45 -8.19 10.38
CA ARG A 126 0.55 -9.52 11.00
C ARG A 126 1.59 -10.39 10.30
N HIS A 127 2.21 -11.30 11.04
CA HIS A 127 3.12 -12.29 10.47
C HIS A 127 4.28 -11.63 9.68
N ASN A 128 4.96 -10.67 10.31
CA ASN A 128 6.20 -10.05 9.83
C ASN A 128 7.34 -10.33 10.83
N GLU A 129 8.46 -9.61 10.74
CA GLU A 129 9.65 -9.83 11.58
C GLU A 129 9.96 -8.65 12.50
N LEU A 130 8.95 -7.83 12.83
CA LEU A 130 9.13 -6.63 13.65
C LEU A 130 9.62 -7.01 15.04
N ALA A 131 10.78 -6.48 15.43
CA ALA A 131 11.38 -6.74 16.75
C ALA A 131 11.08 -5.63 17.77
N ALA A 132 10.77 -4.43 17.30
CA ALA A 132 10.45 -3.28 18.15
C ALA A 132 9.56 -2.28 17.42
N LEU A 133 8.88 -1.44 18.21
CA LEU A 133 8.26 -0.21 17.75
C LEU A 133 8.87 0.98 18.49
N ASP A 134 9.53 1.84 17.73
CA ASP A 134 10.17 3.05 18.22
C ASP A 134 9.22 4.25 18.14
N ASP A 135 9.58 5.31 18.85
CA ASP A 135 8.81 6.55 18.87
C ASP A 135 8.68 7.13 17.46
N GLY A 136 7.45 7.49 17.10
CA GLY A 136 7.15 8.10 15.81
C GLY A 136 7.09 7.15 14.61
N SER A 137 7.35 5.85 14.77
CA SER A 137 7.19 4.85 13.71
C SER A 137 5.79 4.83 13.07
N LEU A 138 4.77 5.26 13.82
CA LEU A 138 3.37 5.35 13.41
C LEU A 138 2.81 6.79 13.53
N ALA A 139 3.67 7.81 13.55
CA ALA A 139 3.29 9.22 13.82
C ALA A 139 2.24 9.76 12.85
N ASP A 140 2.34 9.39 11.57
CA ASP A 140 1.49 9.91 10.50
C ASP A 140 0.10 9.23 10.42
N LEU A 141 -0.12 8.14 11.15
CA LEU A 141 -1.35 7.32 11.06
C LEU A 141 -2.49 7.84 11.95
N GLN A 142 -2.78 9.14 11.86
CA GLN A 142 -3.69 9.85 12.78
C GLN A 142 -5.16 9.40 12.71
N GLN A 143 -5.57 8.77 11.61
CA GLN A 143 -6.92 8.23 11.43
C GLN A 143 -7.02 6.72 11.63
N LEU A 144 -5.94 6.07 12.08
CA LEU A 144 -5.90 4.62 12.23
C LEU A 144 -6.90 4.15 13.29
N VAL A 145 -7.71 3.17 12.91
CA VAL A 145 -8.76 2.57 13.74
C VAL A 145 -8.37 1.16 14.15
N GLU A 146 -7.74 0.42 13.24
CA GLU A 146 -7.36 -0.98 13.43
C GLU A 146 -5.89 -1.18 13.05
N LEU A 147 -5.13 -1.74 14.00
CA LEU A 147 -3.74 -2.09 13.83
C LEU A 147 -3.52 -3.54 14.25
N ASP A 148 -3.11 -4.39 13.30
CA ASP A 148 -2.71 -5.77 13.57
C ASP A 148 -1.20 -5.91 13.48
N LEU A 149 -0.57 -6.21 14.62
CA LEU A 149 0.86 -6.48 14.78
C LEU A 149 1.08 -7.91 15.31
N SER A 150 0.06 -8.76 15.26
CA SER A 150 0.18 -10.13 15.78
C SER A 150 1.17 -10.96 14.97
N GLU A 151 1.68 -12.03 15.58
CA GLU A 151 2.60 -12.97 14.92
C GLU A 151 3.88 -12.28 14.40
N ASN A 152 4.36 -11.25 15.10
CA ASN A 152 5.66 -10.64 14.88
C ASN A 152 6.67 -11.16 15.93
N ARG A 153 7.73 -10.40 16.23
CA ARG A 153 8.76 -10.74 17.24
C ARG A 153 9.00 -9.55 18.18
N ILE A 154 7.95 -8.79 18.48
CA ILE A 154 8.08 -7.50 19.17
C ILE A 154 8.43 -7.73 20.64
N GLU A 155 9.68 -7.46 20.99
CA GLU A 155 10.17 -7.53 22.36
C GLU A 155 10.21 -6.17 23.05
N ARG A 156 10.20 -5.07 22.28
CA ARG A 156 10.32 -3.71 22.79
C ARG A 156 9.28 -2.78 22.17
N LEU A 157 8.54 -2.09 23.03
CA LEU A 157 7.65 -0.98 22.67
C LEU A 157 8.15 0.26 23.39
N SER A 158 8.37 1.35 22.67
CA SER A 158 8.67 2.64 23.30
C SER A 158 7.40 3.26 23.90
N ASP A 159 7.57 4.09 24.94
CA ASP A 159 6.44 4.66 25.68
C ASP A 159 5.50 5.52 24.81
N GLN A 160 6.00 6.07 23.70
CA GLN A 160 5.23 6.95 22.81
C GLN A 160 5.00 6.35 21.41
N CYS A 161 5.26 5.06 21.18
CA CYS A 161 5.07 4.45 19.85
C CYS A 161 3.63 4.54 19.32
N PHE A 162 2.63 4.59 20.20
CA PHE A 162 1.21 4.72 19.85
C PHE A 162 0.61 6.10 20.15
N ALA A 163 1.40 7.08 20.61
CA ALA A 163 0.89 8.35 21.12
C ALA A 163 0.10 9.18 20.07
N SER A 164 0.42 9.02 18.79
CA SER A 164 -0.26 9.69 17.66
C SER A 164 -1.60 9.06 17.28
N LEU A 165 -1.88 7.82 17.72
CA LEU A 165 -2.99 7.01 17.23
C LEU A 165 -4.31 7.31 17.97
N GLY A 166 -4.72 8.58 18.01
CA GLY A 166 -5.88 9.04 18.80
C GLY A 166 -7.24 8.48 18.37
N ARG A 167 -7.31 7.78 17.23
CA ARG A 167 -8.52 7.13 16.69
C ARG A 167 -8.53 5.61 16.86
N LEU A 168 -7.44 5.01 17.38
CA LEU A 168 -7.27 3.57 17.46
C LEU A 168 -8.32 2.94 18.37
N ARG A 169 -8.97 1.89 17.87
CA ARG A 169 -9.99 1.12 18.61
C ARG A 169 -9.61 -0.34 18.78
N SER A 170 -8.83 -0.88 17.86
CA SER A 170 -8.38 -2.27 17.88
C SER A 170 -6.87 -2.31 17.70
N LEU A 171 -6.19 -2.92 18.67
CA LEU A 171 -4.76 -3.22 18.63
C LEU A 171 -4.58 -4.70 18.93
N ASN A 172 -4.00 -5.44 17.98
CA ASN A 172 -3.67 -6.84 18.15
C ASN A 172 -2.15 -7.04 18.26
N LEU A 173 -1.69 -7.50 19.41
CA LEU A 173 -0.28 -7.81 19.71
C LEU A 173 -0.07 -9.30 20.04
N ARG A 174 -1.05 -10.16 19.75
CA ARG A 174 -0.97 -11.59 20.09
C ARG A 174 0.22 -12.26 19.39
N ALA A 175 0.79 -13.28 20.04
CA ALA A 175 1.87 -14.10 19.48
C ALA A 175 3.08 -13.28 19.01
N ASN A 176 3.50 -12.30 19.82
CA ASN A 176 4.81 -11.63 19.75
C ASN A 176 5.76 -12.19 20.79
#